data_AF-A0A226F5T1-F1
#
_entry.id   AF-A0A226F5T1-F1
#
_cell.length_a   1.000
_cell.length_b   1.000
_cell.length_c   1.000
_cell.angle_alpha   90.00
_cell.angle_beta   90.00
_cell.angle_gamma   90.00
#
_symmetry.space_group_name_H-M   'P 1'
#
loop_
_entity.id
_entity.type
_entity.pdbx_description
1 polymer ?
#
loop_
_entity_poly.entity_id
_entity_poly.type
_entity_poly.pdbx_seq_one_letter_code
_entity_poly.pdbx_strand_id
1 'polypeptide(L)'
;MKFQKSCLVFIFLHVLFFVSVSGQRCIVRELGSKDVIRGQTPPSCALPVSLINSGLYRPLVPPTNSLFPPWYNATLFRIGQKYAQKHFLSVLITQITALPLFTNHPLIKPFLKVSGKSRTMENANRRFLSTILHVKLYYEQEGDALHHVIESLVRVQGIHFSLARNYTWAALQKNNAAAKAKETDFSFREDMWAAVSADLEASKIPDKNRFWSFADLLPPKDGVVPILNQLSFSNTQFFLGGLYNVIPKRIGIHDAKEEELDGFNHLWAVLGFAVGIEDHYNIALQPSLDELRRYYREYYDEYMLPALFHRDADGKNFMEGLYTGFIRASFGKDGDKMFRVEQMMLLGLENVFDVDCPNIRKRLGLPSRFLRSHVAEVTNMFKSASFRKCLAKFVLRTYVEKSGRNDLGIDINDPAQVAEKSYF
;
A
#
# COMPACT_ATOMS: atom_id res chain seq x y z
N MET A 1 -41.00 -11.49 -35.00
CA MET A 1 -41.12 -10.34 -34.07
C MET A 1 -41.13 -10.72 -32.57
N LYS A 2 -40.47 -11.82 -32.14
CA LYS A 2 -40.39 -12.23 -30.71
C LYS A 2 -38.97 -12.24 -30.11
N PHE A 3 -37.93 -11.96 -30.89
CA PHE A 3 -36.53 -12.04 -30.43
C PHE A 3 -35.91 -10.73 -29.93
N GLN A 4 -36.57 -9.58 -30.11
CA GLN A 4 -36.02 -8.27 -29.69
C GLN A 4 -36.40 -7.85 -28.26
N LYS A 5 -37.43 -8.46 -27.65
CA LYS A 5 -37.86 -8.09 -26.28
C LYS A 5 -36.98 -8.72 -25.19
N SER A 6 -36.37 -9.89 -25.45
CA SER A 6 -35.53 -10.58 -24.45
C SER A 6 -34.15 -9.93 -24.27
N CYS A 7 -33.56 -9.36 -25.32
CA CYS A 7 -32.30 -8.62 -25.20
C CYS A 7 -32.47 -7.28 -24.45
N LEU A 8 -33.58 -6.57 -24.65
CA LEU A 8 -33.83 -5.32 -23.93
C LEU A 8 -34.02 -5.56 -22.42
N VAL A 9 -34.68 -6.66 -22.01
CA VAL A 9 -34.88 -6.99 -20.59
C VAL A 9 -33.57 -7.40 -19.91
N PHE A 10 -32.68 -8.11 -20.60
CA PHE A 10 -31.34 -8.45 -20.07
C PHE A 10 -30.45 -7.22 -19.92
N ILE A 11 -30.48 -6.29 -20.89
CA ILE A 11 -29.74 -5.02 -20.81
C ILE A 11 -30.33 -4.15 -19.69
N PHE A 12 -31.65 -4.07 -19.54
CA PHE A 12 -32.27 -3.32 -18.44
C PHE A 12 -32.00 -3.91 -17.06
N LEU A 13 -31.94 -5.24 -16.91
CA LEU A 13 -31.61 -5.88 -15.64
C LEU A 13 -30.13 -5.68 -15.24
N HIS A 14 -29.19 -5.72 -16.19
CA HIS A 14 -27.80 -5.36 -15.91
C HIS A 14 -27.63 -3.87 -15.59
N VAL A 15 -28.32 -2.98 -16.30
CA VAL A 15 -28.28 -1.54 -16.00
C VAL A 15 -28.94 -1.23 -14.64
N LEU A 16 -30.04 -1.89 -14.28
CA LEU A 16 -30.67 -1.74 -12.96
C LEU A 16 -29.83 -2.32 -11.82
N PHE A 17 -29.10 -3.43 -12.04
CA PHE A 17 -28.17 -3.97 -11.04
C PHE A 17 -26.97 -3.03 -10.83
N PHE A 18 -26.43 -2.44 -11.90
CA PHE A 18 -25.35 -1.44 -11.80
C PHE A 18 -25.83 -0.15 -11.13
N VAL A 19 -27.05 0.32 -11.41
CA VAL A 19 -27.64 1.52 -10.78
C VAL A 19 -27.99 1.28 -9.30
N SER A 20 -28.29 0.04 -8.90
CA SER A 20 -28.60 -0.29 -7.50
C SER A 20 -27.36 -0.43 -6.60
N VAL A 21 -26.20 -0.84 -7.13
CA VAL A 21 -24.98 -1.03 -6.33
C VAL A 21 -24.16 0.27 -6.24
N SER A 22 -24.26 1.16 -7.23
CA SER A 22 -23.62 2.49 -7.20
C SER A 22 -24.37 3.53 -6.35
N GLY A 23 -25.46 3.15 -5.68
CA GLY A 23 -26.39 4.08 -5.03
C GLY A 23 -26.35 4.12 -3.50
N GLN A 24 -25.56 3.27 -2.85
CA GLN A 24 -25.52 3.25 -1.39
C GLN A 24 -24.63 4.39 -0.89
N ARG A 25 -25.27 5.44 -0.36
CA ARG A 25 -24.59 6.53 0.32
C ARG A 25 -23.89 5.99 1.57
N CYS A 26 -22.60 6.27 1.69
CA CYS A 26 -21.84 5.97 2.89
C CYS A 26 -22.22 6.99 3.95
N ILE A 27 -22.59 6.50 5.12
CA ILE A 27 -22.66 7.35 6.30
C ILE A 27 -21.21 7.62 6.69
N VAL A 28 -20.78 8.88 6.60
CA VAL A 28 -19.53 9.32 7.22
C VAL A 28 -19.70 9.08 8.71
N ARG A 29 -18.84 8.26 9.30
CA ARG A 29 -18.98 7.88 10.70
C ARG A 29 -18.92 9.14 11.56
N GLU A 30 -20.00 9.38 12.28
CA GLU A 30 -20.06 10.45 13.25
C GLU A 30 -19.35 9.94 14.51
N LEU A 31 -18.17 10.50 14.81
CA LEU A 31 -17.81 10.62 16.21
C LEU A 31 -18.87 11.51 16.85
N GLY A 32 -19.21 11.28 18.13
CA GLY A 32 -20.22 12.02 18.90
C GLY A 32 -19.95 13.52 19.09
N SER A 33 -19.41 14.19 18.08
CA SER A 33 -19.20 15.60 17.88
C SER A 33 -20.50 16.24 17.43
N LYS A 34 -20.88 17.30 18.13
CA LYS A 34 -21.99 18.19 17.78
C LYS A 34 -21.72 19.03 16.53
N ASP A 35 -20.53 18.90 15.93
CA ASP A 35 -20.12 19.61 14.71
C ASP A 35 -20.45 18.79 13.46
N VAL A 36 -21.73 18.50 13.28
CA VAL A 36 -22.24 18.17 11.95
C VAL A 36 -22.18 19.47 11.16
N ILE A 37 -21.32 19.55 10.14
CA ILE A 37 -21.51 20.55 9.10
C ILE A 37 -22.77 20.12 8.32
N ARG A 38 -23.94 20.55 8.82
CA ARG A 38 -25.23 20.35 8.15
C ARG A 38 -25.08 20.87 6.71
N GLY A 39 -25.25 19.99 5.72
CA GLY A 39 -25.22 20.36 4.30
C GLY A 39 -24.13 19.70 3.45
N GLN A 40 -23.24 18.88 4.00
CA GLN A 40 -22.27 18.13 3.19
C GLN A 40 -22.94 16.94 2.47
N THR A 41 -22.63 16.75 1.19
CA THR A 41 -23.06 15.58 0.41
C THR A 41 -22.30 14.35 0.91
N PRO A 42 -22.99 13.28 1.36
CA PRO A 42 -22.33 12.08 1.83
C PRO A 42 -21.59 11.37 0.67
N PRO A 43 -20.47 10.67 0.96
CA PRO A 43 -19.78 9.86 -0.03
C PRO A 43 -20.65 8.72 -0.55
N SER A 44 -20.23 8.11 -1.65
CA SER A 44 -20.68 6.74 -1.99
C SER A 44 -19.86 5.72 -1.19
N CYS A 45 -20.47 4.62 -0.73
CA CYS A 45 -19.70 3.50 -0.20
C CYS A 45 -18.80 2.93 -1.30
N ALA A 46 -17.68 2.32 -0.90
CA ALA A 46 -16.90 1.51 -1.82
C ALA A 46 -17.79 0.39 -2.41
N LEU A 47 -17.56 0.05 -3.68
CA LEU A 47 -18.16 -1.11 -4.31
C LEU A 47 -17.82 -2.37 -3.49
N PRO A 48 -18.69 -3.39 -3.47
CA PRO A 48 -18.36 -4.69 -2.91
C PRO A 48 -17.04 -5.24 -3.49
N VAL A 49 -16.30 -6.03 -2.70
CA VAL A 49 -15.00 -6.60 -3.11
C VAL A 49 -15.10 -7.33 -4.45
N SER A 50 -16.21 -8.02 -4.72
CA SER A 50 -16.45 -8.73 -6.00
C SER A 50 -16.56 -7.82 -7.23
N LEU A 51 -16.77 -6.52 -7.04
CA LEU A 51 -16.99 -5.54 -8.11
C LEU A 51 -15.89 -4.47 -8.18
N ILE A 52 -15.00 -4.37 -7.17
CA ILE A 52 -13.92 -3.37 -7.19
C ILE A 52 -12.99 -3.54 -8.40
N ASN A 53 -12.94 -4.76 -8.98
CA ASN A 53 -12.18 -5.04 -10.20
C ASN A 53 -12.66 -4.24 -11.43
N SER A 54 -13.88 -3.69 -11.43
CA SER A 54 -14.34 -2.77 -12.48
C SER A 54 -13.44 -1.54 -12.61
N GLY A 55 -12.74 -1.18 -11.52
CA GLY A 55 -11.76 -0.11 -11.48
C GLY A 55 -10.53 -0.35 -12.36
N LEU A 56 -10.32 -1.57 -12.88
CA LEU A 56 -9.25 -1.89 -13.82
C LEU A 56 -9.32 -1.03 -15.09
N TYR A 57 -10.53 -0.77 -15.58
CA TYR A 57 -10.78 -0.04 -16.83
C TYR A 57 -11.03 1.46 -16.61
N ARG A 58 -10.92 1.93 -15.37
CA ARG A 58 -11.24 3.30 -14.99
C ARG A 58 -9.97 4.08 -14.65
N PRO A 59 -9.64 5.18 -15.36
CA PRO A 59 -8.50 6.02 -14.99
C PRO A 59 -8.74 6.72 -13.65
N LEU A 60 -7.65 7.24 -13.07
CA LEU A 60 -7.73 8.12 -11.90
C LEU A 60 -8.38 9.45 -12.28
N VAL A 61 -9.04 10.07 -11.29
CA VAL A 61 -9.53 11.44 -11.44
C VAL A 61 -8.32 12.37 -11.57
N PRO A 62 -8.29 13.25 -12.59
CA PRO A 62 -7.19 14.19 -12.78
C PRO A 62 -7.10 15.16 -11.60
N PRO A 63 -5.94 15.82 -11.40
CA PRO A 63 -5.79 16.85 -10.39
C PRO A 63 -6.88 17.92 -10.48
N THR A 64 -7.51 18.24 -9.35
CA THR A 64 -8.51 19.30 -9.24
C THR A 64 -8.02 20.38 -8.27
N ASN A 65 -8.69 21.53 -8.27
CA ASN A 65 -8.38 22.62 -7.33
C ASN A 65 -8.77 22.31 -5.88
N SER A 66 -9.54 21.24 -5.61
CA SER A 66 -9.98 20.84 -4.27
C SER A 66 -9.53 19.42 -3.94
N LEU A 67 -8.44 19.31 -3.17
CA LEU A 67 -7.93 18.01 -2.70
C LEU A 67 -8.72 17.44 -1.51
N PHE A 68 -9.52 18.28 -0.84
CA PHE A 68 -10.40 17.81 0.22
C PHE A 68 -11.78 17.46 -0.36
N PRO A 69 -12.33 16.28 0.00
CA PRO A 69 -13.66 15.90 -0.43
C PRO A 69 -14.75 16.71 0.28
N PRO A 70 -15.97 16.81 -0.28
CA PRO A 70 -17.11 17.46 0.38
C PRO A 70 -17.45 16.87 1.74
N TRP A 71 -17.07 15.61 2.00
CA TRP A 71 -17.29 14.87 3.24
C TRP A 71 -16.08 14.91 4.20
N TYR A 72 -15.13 15.83 3.99
CA TYR A 72 -13.96 15.99 4.84
C TYR A 72 -14.35 16.38 6.29
N ASN A 73 -14.01 15.50 7.23
CA ASN A 73 -14.09 15.74 8.66
C ASN A 73 -12.69 15.97 9.26
N ALA A 74 -12.40 17.23 9.64
CA ALA A 74 -11.10 17.63 10.18
C ALA A 74 -10.77 16.97 11.53
N THR A 75 -11.78 16.72 12.36
CA THR A 75 -11.61 16.08 13.69
C THR A 75 -11.15 14.63 13.52
N LEU A 76 -11.84 13.87 12.67
CA LEU A 76 -11.44 12.49 12.34
C LEU A 76 -10.06 12.43 11.68
N PHE A 77 -9.80 13.33 10.73
CA PHE A 77 -8.50 13.40 10.06
C PHE A 77 -7.37 13.61 11.08
N ARG A 78 -7.54 14.55 12.02
CA ARG A 78 -6.58 14.81 13.10
C ARG A 78 -6.40 13.62 14.06
N ILE A 79 -7.49 12.92 14.38
CA ILE A 79 -7.41 11.69 15.20
C ILE A 79 -6.57 10.63 14.47
N GLY A 80 -6.78 10.46 13.16
CA GLY A 80 -5.98 9.56 12.33
C GLY A 80 -4.50 9.93 12.29
N GLN A 81 -4.18 11.22 12.17
CA GLN A 81 -2.81 11.72 12.23
C GLN A 81 -2.15 11.38 13.57
N LYS A 82 -2.82 11.65 14.69
CA LYS A 82 -2.33 11.32 16.04
C LYS A 82 -2.14 9.81 16.25
N TYR A 83 -3.05 8.99 15.74
CA TYR A 83 -2.89 7.54 15.76
C TYR A 83 -1.64 7.11 14.97
N ALA A 84 -1.47 7.61 13.75
CA ALA A 84 -0.33 7.30 12.91
C ALA A 84 1.00 7.68 13.57
N GLN A 85 1.07 8.86 14.20
CA GLN A 85 2.25 9.32 14.95
C GLN A 85 2.51 8.46 16.19
N LYS A 86 1.47 8.14 16.97
CA LYS A 86 1.55 7.27 18.16
C LYS A 86 2.10 5.88 17.82
N HIS A 87 1.71 5.34 16.67
CA HIS A 87 2.08 4.00 16.20
C HIS A 87 3.08 4.01 15.03
N PHE A 88 3.82 5.10 14.84
CA PHE A 88 4.65 5.33 13.65
C PHE A 88 5.65 4.20 13.40
N LEU A 89 6.28 3.66 14.44
CA LEU A 89 7.22 2.55 14.30
C LEU A 89 6.55 1.29 13.73
N SER A 90 5.38 0.92 14.24
CA SER A 90 4.59 -0.20 13.72
C SER A 90 4.16 0.04 12.29
N VAL A 91 3.71 1.27 11.98
CA VAL A 91 3.33 1.68 10.62
C VAL A 91 4.51 1.53 9.66
N LEU A 92 5.66 2.11 10.01
CA LEU A 92 6.88 2.10 9.22
C LEU A 92 7.44 0.68 9.02
N ILE A 93 7.56 -0.11 10.08
CA ILE A 93 8.08 -1.49 9.96
C ILE A 93 7.16 -2.32 9.07
N THR A 94 5.83 -2.21 9.27
CA THR A 94 4.86 -2.93 8.41
C THR A 94 5.04 -2.53 6.95
N GLN A 95 5.24 -1.25 6.65
CA GLN A 95 5.46 -0.79 5.29
C GLN A 95 6.76 -1.37 4.72
N ILE A 96 7.87 -1.31 5.45
CA ILE A 96 9.17 -1.84 5.02
C ILE A 96 9.10 -3.36 4.79
N THR A 97 8.42 -4.11 5.66
CA THR A 97 8.39 -5.58 5.60
C THR A 97 7.35 -6.09 4.61
N ALA A 98 6.24 -5.39 4.41
CA ALA A 98 5.13 -5.86 3.59
C ALA A 98 5.13 -5.28 2.16
N LEU A 99 5.45 -4.00 1.95
CA LEU A 99 5.34 -3.37 0.62
C LEU A 99 6.18 -4.08 -0.44
N PRO A 100 7.42 -4.52 -0.15
CA PRO A 100 8.20 -5.27 -1.12
C PRO A 100 7.43 -6.49 -1.62
N LEU A 101 6.73 -7.24 -0.76
CA LEU A 101 5.96 -8.44 -1.13
C LEU A 101 4.84 -8.13 -2.15
N PHE A 102 4.33 -6.90 -2.17
CA PHE A 102 3.31 -6.44 -3.10
C PHE A 102 3.85 -5.89 -4.42
N THR A 103 5.16 -5.67 -4.54
CA THR A 103 5.76 -5.21 -5.81
C THR A 103 5.56 -6.19 -6.95
N ASN A 104 5.28 -7.45 -6.63
CA ASN A 104 4.97 -8.51 -7.57
C ASN A 104 3.51 -8.47 -8.07
N HIS A 105 2.63 -7.69 -7.43
CA HIS A 105 1.23 -7.58 -7.82
C HIS A 105 1.11 -7.12 -9.29
N PRO A 106 0.27 -7.77 -10.13
CA PRO A 106 0.27 -7.58 -11.58
C PRO A 106 -0.13 -6.17 -11.98
N LEU A 107 -0.90 -5.45 -11.16
CA LEU A 107 -1.24 -4.04 -11.40
C LEU A 107 -0.20 -3.03 -10.90
N ILE A 108 0.78 -3.46 -10.11
CA ILE A 108 1.78 -2.57 -9.50
C ILE A 108 3.12 -2.73 -10.21
N LYS A 109 3.56 -3.97 -10.41
CA LYS A 109 4.83 -4.34 -11.05
C LYS A 109 5.10 -3.63 -12.39
N PRO A 110 4.14 -3.54 -13.34
CA PRO A 110 4.38 -2.91 -14.64
C PRO A 110 4.75 -1.44 -14.50
N PHE A 111 4.10 -0.73 -13.57
CA PHE A 111 4.44 0.66 -13.26
C PHE A 111 5.87 0.77 -12.68
N LEU A 112 6.24 -0.10 -11.73
CA LEU A 112 7.59 -0.07 -11.15
C LEU A 112 8.66 -0.22 -12.24
N LYS A 113 8.41 -1.13 -13.18
CA LYS A 113 9.29 -1.42 -14.32
C LYS A 113 9.45 -0.20 -15.24
N VAL A 114 8.35 0.42 -15.65
CA VAL A 114 8.36 1.46 -16.70
C VAL A 114 8.77 2.83 -16.20
N SER A 115 8.65 3.07 -14.89
CA SER A 115 9.17 4.29 -14.27
C SER A 115 10.69 4.42 -14.45
N GLY A 116 11.41 3.29 -14.58
CA GLY A 116 12.87 3.24 -14.58
C GLY A 116 13.51 3.60 -13.22
N LYS A 117 12.71 3.91 -12.20
CA LYS A 117 13.16 4.34 -10.87
C LYS A 117 13.40 3.19 -9.88
N SER A 118 13.38 1.95 -10.37
CA SER A 118 13.63 0.76 -9.55
C SER A 118 14.62 -0.21 -10.21
N ARG A 119 15.50 0.31 -11.09
CA ARG A 119 16.48 -0.51 -11.84
C ARG A 119 17.67 -1.00 -11.02
N THR A 120 18.08 -0.23 -10.01
CA THR A 120 19.15 -0.59 -9.07
C THR A 120 18.58 -0.63 -7.65
N MET A 121 19.28 -1.30 -6.74
CA MET A 121 18.88 -1.38 -5.33
C MET A 121 18.84 0.00 -4.66
N GLU A 122 19.78 0.88 -5.02
CA GLU A 122 19.86 2.26 -4.51
C GLU A 122 18.67 3.08 -4.99
N ASN A 123 18.33 2.99 -6.29
CA ASN A 123 17.18 3.69 -6.86
C ASN A 123 15.86 3.17 -6.28
N ALA A 124 15.74 1.85 -6.12
CA ALA A 124 14.59 1.25 -5.45
C ALA A 124 14.43 1.76 -4.00
N ASN A 125 15.53 1.82 -3.24
CA ASN A 125 15.52 2.38 -1.88
C ASN A 125 15.13 3.88 -1.87
N ARG A 126 15.69 4.71 -2.77
CA ARG A 126 15.35 6.14 -2.87
C ARG A 126 13.86 6.36 -3.13
N ARG A 127 13.29 5.59 -4.06
CA ARG A 127 11.86 5.61 -4.36
C ARG A 127 11.00 5.25 -3.16
N PHE A 128 11.43 4.23 -2.41
CA PHE A 128 10.71 3.76 -1.23
C PHE A 128 10.79 4.77 -0.08
N LEU A 129 11.98 5.31 0.17
CA LEU A 129 12.20 6.36 1.15
C LEU A 129 11.37 7.62 0.83
N SER A 130 11.33 8.03 -0.44
CA SER A 130 10.46 9.11 -0.92
C SER A 130 9.01 8.86 -0.50
N THR A 131 8.49 7.65 -0.73
CA THR A 131 7.12 7.27 -0.33
C THR A 131 6.94 7.36 1.19
N ILE A 132 7.88 6.83 1.98
CA ILE A 132 7.84 6.89 3.45
C ILE A 132 7.81 8.35 3.94
N LEU A 133 8.63 9.22 3.35
CA LEU A 133 8.72 10.64 3.74
C LEU A 133 7.43 11.40 3.43
N HIS A 134 6.83 11.17 2.26
CA HIS A 134 5.54 11.77 1.92
C HIS A 134 4.41 11.26 2.82
N VAL A 135 4.35 9.96 3.10
CA VAL A 135 3.35 9.39 4.03
C VAL A 135 3.54 9.92 5.45
N LYS A 136 4.80 10.06 5.92
CA LYS A 136 5.12 10.69 7.22
C LYS A 136 4.66 12.15 7.25
N LEU A 137 4.91 12.91 6.18
CA LEU A 137 4.45 14.29 6.05
C LEU A 137 2.91 14.38 6.24
N TYR A 138 2.15 13.47 5.62
CA TYR A 138 0.68 13.43 5.74
C TYR A 138 0.21 13.16 7.18
N TYR A 139 1.00 12.43 7.95
CA TYR A 139 0.69 12.12 9.35
C TYR A 139 1.03 13.23 10.32
N GLU A 140 1.99 14.10 10.00
CA GLU A 140 2.57 15.04 10.98
C GLU A 140 2.06 16.48 10.85
N GLN A 141 1.68 16.91 9.64
CA GLN A 141 1.33 18.31 9.41
C GLN A 141 -0.15 18.58 9.69
N GLU A 142 -0.42 19.48 10.64
CA GLU A 142 -1.76 19.86 11.09
C GLU A 142 -1.94 21.40 10.98
N GLY A 143 -3.20 21.87 10.97
CA GLY A 143 -3.51 23.31 10.99
C GLY A 143 -2.93 24.05 9.78
N ASP A 144 -2.26 25.18 10.02
CA ASP A 144 -1.68 26.00 8.95
C ASP A 144 -0.63 25.24 8.13
N ALA A 145 0.05 24.25 8.71
CA ALA A 145 1.08 23.46 8.01
C ALA A 145 0.51 22.45 7.00
N LEU A 146 -0.81 22.28 6.95
CA LEU A 146 -1.48 21.38 6.01
C LEU A 146 -1.21 21.76 4.53
N HIS A 147 -0.79 23.00 4.26
CA HIS A 147 -0.38 23.43 2.91
C HIS A 147 0.77 22.59 2.34
N HIS A 148 1.70 22.10 3.17
CA HIS A 148 2.78 21.20 2.70
C HIS A 148 2.23 19.82 2.27
N VAL A 149 1.19 19.32 2.96
CA VAL A 149 0.50 18.08 2.58
C VAL A 149 -0.20 18.26 1.24
N ILE A 150 -0.91 19.39 1.07
CA ILE A 150 -1.57 19.75 -0.18
C ILE A 150 -0.55 19.82 -1.31
N GLU A 151 0.55 20.57 -1.13
CA GLU A 151 1.61 20.67 -2.13
C GLU A 151 2.17 19.30 -2.52
N SER A 152 2.45 18.47 -1.52
CA SER A 152 2.93 17.12 -1.76
C SER A 152 1.94 16.27 -2.54
N LEU A 153 0.66 16.30 -2.19
CA LEU A 153 -0.39 15.53 -2.87
C LEU A 153 -0.56 15.98 -4.32
N VAL A 154 -0.54 17.29 -4.61
CA VAL A 154 -0.59 17.82 -5.99
C VAL A 154 0.55 17.25 -6.84
N ARG A 155 1.78 17.28 -6.31
CA ARG A 155 2.96 16.78 -7.04
C ARG A 155 2.91 15.27 -7.23
N VAL A 156 2.57 14.51 -6.19
CA VAL A 156 2.39 13.04 -6.28
C VAL A 156 1.33 12.69 -7.32
N GLN A 157 0.18 13.36 -7.28
CA GLN A 157 -0.89 13.15 -8.26
C GLN A 157 -0.43 13.50 -9.68
N GLY A 158 0.30 14.59 -9.85
CA GLY A 158 0.87 14.99 -11.14
C GLY A 158 1.84 13.96 -11.73
N ILE A 159 2.71 13.36 -10.90
CA ILE A 159 3.63 12.29 -11.32
C ILE A 159 2.85 11.06 -11.79
N HIS A 160 1.88 10.61 -10.99
CA HIS A 160 1.04 9.45 -11.34
C HIS A 160 0.22 9.71 -12.61
N PHE A 161 -0.37 10.90 -12.74
CA PHE A 161 -1.14 11.28 -13.92
C PHE A 161 -0.26 11.32 -15.18
N SER A 162 0.95 11.86 -15.08
CA SER A 162 1.93 11.87 -16.20
C SER A 162 2.27 10.45 -16.66
N LEU A 163 2.51 9.54 -15.73
CA LEU A 163 2.79 8.13 -16.04
C LEU A 163 1.59 7.42 -16.65
N ALA A 164 0.39 7.62 -16.08
CA ALA A 164 -0.85 7.04 -16.58
C ALA A 164 -1.17 7.49 -18.02
N ARG A 165 -0.83 8.74 -18.36
CA ARG A 165 -1.00 9.30 -19.71
C ARG A 165 0.02 8.75 -20.70
N ASN A 166 1.27 8.53 -20.27
CA ASN A 166 2.37 8.17 -21.17
C ASN A 166 2.51 6.66 -21.40
N TYR A 167 1.84 5.82 -20.60
CA TYR A 167 1.96 4.36 -20.69
C TYR A 167 0.60 3.66 -20.63
N THR A 168 0.40 2.70 -21.53
CA THR A 168 -0.76 1.78 -21.53
C THR A 168 -0.31 0.34 -21.45
N TRP A 169 -1.22 -0.56 -21.05
CA TRP A 169 -0.94 -2.00 -21.01
C TRP A 169 -0.48 -2.59 -22.35
N ALA A 170 -1.05 -2.18 -23.49
CA ALA A 170 -0.57 -2.66 -24.80
C ALA A 170 0.83 -2.14 -25.13
N ALA A 171 1.15 -0.89 -24.76
CA ALA A 171 2.49 -0.37 -24.95
C ALA A 171 3.51 -1.19 -24.16
N LEU A 172 3.15 -1.64 -22.95
CA LEU A 172 4.03 -2.48 -22.13
C LEU A 172 4.24 -3.88 -22.71
N GLN A 173 3.19 -4.50 -23.26
CA GLN A 173 3.33 -5.82 -23.89
C GLN A 173 4.18 -5.76 -25.15
N LYS A 174 3.97 -4.75 -26.00
CA LYS A 174 4.79 -4.54 -27.20
C LYS A 174 6.25 -4.27 -26.84
N ASN A 175 6.48 -3.45 -25.80
CA ASN A 175 7.82 -3.14 -25.32
C ASN A 175 8.48 -4.29 -24.58
N ASN A 176 7.74 -5.22 -23.94
CA ASN A 176 8.31 -6.41 -23.31
C ASN A 176 9.03 -7.34 -24.31
N ALA A 177 8.65 -7.33 -25.59
CA ALA A 177 9.39 -8.03 -26.65
C ALA A 177 10.74 -7.36 -26.98
N ALA A 178 10.84 -6.03 -26.85
CA ALA A 178 12.06 -5.24 -27.08
C ALA A 178 12.92 -5.04 -25.81
N ALA A 179 12.33 -5.14 -24.62
CA ALA A 179 12.93 -4.84 -23.31
C ALA A 179 13.64 -6.03 -22.64
N LYS A 180 13.74 -7.20 -23.31
CA LYS A 180 14.65 -8.27 -22.89
C LYS A 180 16.11 -7.80 -22.71
N ALA A 181 16.46 -6.60 -23.14
CA ALA A 181 17.80 -6.02 -23.08
C ALA A 181 18.08 -5.03 -21.91
N LYS A 182 17.16 -4.77 -20.98
CA LYS A 182 17.40 -3.85 -19.83
C LYS A 182 16.98 -4.47 -18.49
N GLU A 183 17.65 -5.57 -18.15
CA GLU A 183 17.57 -6.27 -16.87
C GLU A 183 17.91 -5.34 -15.69
N THR A 184 17.39 -5.62 -14.49
CA THR A 184 17.89 -4.98 -13.26
C THR A 184 19.38 -5.30 -13.12
N ASP A 185 20.19 -4.36 -12.62
CA ASP A 185 21.65 -4.58 -12.48
C ASP A 185 22.01 -5.58 -11.35
N PHE A 186 21.02 -6.29 -10.84
CA PHE A 186 21.15 -7.25 -9.75
C PHE A 186 20.21 -8.43 -10.00
N SER A 187 20.65 -9.60 -9.54
CA SER A 187 19.93 -10.87 -9.62
C SER A 187 19.51 -11.34 -8.25
N PHE A 188 18.34 -11.99 -8.20
CA PHE A 188 17.83 -12.59 -6.99
C PHE A 188 18.48 -13.95 -6.69
N ARG A 189 18.46 -14.37 -5.43
CA ARG A 189 19.04 -15.66 -5.00
C ARG A 189 18.04 -16.81 -5.13
N GLU A 190 18.24 -17.68 -6.10
CA GLU A 190 17.33 -18.81 -6.39
C GLU A 190 17.08 -19.72 -5.18
N ASP A 191 18.12 -20.02 -4.40
CA ASP A 191 18.03 -20.92 -3.25
C ASP A 191 17.20 -20.33 -2.08
N MET A 192 17.22 -19.01 -1.92
CA MET A 192 16.33 -18.30 -1.00
C MET A 192 14.88 -18.38 -1.48
N TRP A 193 14.63 -18.11 -2.77
CA TRP A 193 13.27 -18.16 -3.32
C TRP A 193 12.70 -19.57 -3.40
N ALA A 194 13.54 -20.60 -3.52
CA ALA A 194 13.14 -22.00 -3.36
C ALA A 194 12.60 -22.26 -1.95
N ALA A 195 13.28 -21.74 -0.91
CA ALA A 195 12.80 -21.86 0.47
C ALA A 195 11.50 -21.08 0.72
N VAL A 196 11.38 -19.86 0.18
CA VAL A 196 10.12 -19.08 0.22
C VAL A 196 8.98 -19.85 -0.44
N SER A 197 9.23 -20.46 -1.59
CA SER A 197 8.22 -21.23 -2.31
C SER A 197 7.80 -22.46 -1.52
N ALA A 198 8.74 -23.21 -0.95
CA ALA A 198 8.43 -24.37 -0.10
C ALA A 198 7.58 -24.00 1.12
N ASP A 199 7.87 -22.88 1.78
CA ASP A 199 7.09 -22.39 2.94
C ASP A 199 5.68 -21.94 2.54
N LEU A 200 5.53 -21.22 1.41
CA LEU A 200 4.23 -20.80 0.91
C LEU A 200 3.35 -21.98 0.46
N GLU A 201 3.93 -22.97 -0.23
CA GLU A 201 3.17 -24.15 -0.67
C GLU A 201 2.66 -24.96 0.51
N ALA A 202 3.47 -25.11 1.56
CA ALA A 202 3.11 -25.80 2.80
C ALA A 202 2.21 -24.97 3.74
N SER A 203 1.93 -23.71 3.40
CA SER A 203 1.14 -22.82 4.25
C SER A 203 -0.33 -23.23 4.33
N LYS A 204 -1.02 -22.74 5.36
CA LYS A 204 -2.46 -22.96 5.56
C LYS A 204 -3.34 -22.05 4.69
N ILE A 205 -2.76 -21.26 3.79
CA ILE A 205 -3.51 -20.37 2.91
C ILE A 205 -4.33 -21.23 1.92
N PRO A 206 -5.67 -21.09 1.89
CA PRO A 206 -6.52 -21.89 1.01
C PRO A 206 -6.21 -21.65 -0.47
N ASP A 207 -6.35 -22.68 -1.31
CA ASP A 207 -6.04 -22.61 -2.75
C ASP A 207 -6.78 -21.47 -3.46
N LYS A 208 -8.05 -21.23 -3.11
CA LYS A 208 -8.85 -20.13 -3.66
C LYS A 208 -8.21 -18.75 -3.43
N ASN A 209 -7.42 -18.58 -2.38
CA ASN A 209 -6.74 -17.34 -2.01
C ASN A 209 -5.32 -17.23 -2.59
N ARG A 210 -4.88 -18.23 -3.36
CA ARG A 210 -3.56 -18.23 -4.02
C ARG A 210 -3.61 -17.60 -5.41
N PHE A 211 -4.80 -17.41 -5.97
CA PHE A 211 -5.02 -16.88 -7.33
C PHE A 211 -5.92 -15.65 -7.30
N TRP A 212 -5.62 -14.67 -8.14
CA TRP A 212 -6.50 -13.51 -8.31
C TRP A 212 -7.75 -13.88 -9.11
N SER A 213 -8.93 -13.53 -8.60
CA SER A 213 -10.19 -13.72 -9.33
C SER A 213 -10.27 -12.93 -10.64
N PHE A 214 -9.53 -11.83 -10.73
CA PHE A 214 -9.46 -10.98 -11.92
C PHE A 214 -8.29 -11.36 -12.85
N ALA A 215 -7.62 -12.50 -12.63
CA ALA A 215 -6.49 -12.92 -13.46
C ALA A 215 -6.85 -13.02 -14.95
N ASP A 216 -8.06 -13.49 -15.27
CA ASP A 216 -8.54 -13.59 -16.65
C ASP A 216 -8.80 -12.24 -17.33
N LEU A 217 -8.85 -11.15 -16.54
CA LEU A 217 -8.93 -9.77 -17.04
C LEU A 217 -7.54 -9.20 -17.35
N LEU A 218 -6.47 -9.94 -17.01
CA LEU A 218 -5.10 -9.51 -17.17
C LEU A 218 -4.33 -10.29 -18.25
N PRO A 219 -3.47 -9.60 -19.01
CA PRO A 219 -3.51 -8.15 -19.19
C PRO A 219 -4.81 -7.74 -19.94
N PRO A 220 -5.29 -6.50 -19.78
CA PRO A 220 -6.55 -6.09 -20.41
C PRO A 220 -6.48 -6.22 -21.94
N LYS A 221 -7.46 -6.91 -22.52
CA LYS A 221 -7.51 -7.22 -23.97
C LYS A 221 -7.51 -5.97 -24.84
N ASP A 222 -8.07 -4.87 -24.34
CA ASP A 222 -8.34 -3.67 -25.14
C ASP A 222 -7.15 -2.71 -25.25
N GLY A 223 -6.01 -2.99 -24.61
CA GLY A 223 -4.73 -2.31 -24.85
C GLY A 223 -4.62 -0.81 -24.51
N VAL A 224 -5.74 -0.09 -24.42
CA VAL A 224 -5.87 1.33 -24.06
C VAL A 224 -6.04 1.50 -22.55
N VAL A 225 -6.08 0.41 -21.80
CA VAL A 225 -6.26 0.46 -20.34
C VAL A 225 -5.07 1.17 -19.68
N PRO A 226 -5.32 2.16 -18.81
CA PRO A 226 -4.28 2.83 -18.04
C PRO A 226 -3.54 1.85 -17.11
N ILE A 227 -2.21 2.01 -17.03
CA ILE A 227 -1.38 1.22 -16.09
C ILE A 227 -1.59 1.63 -14.63
N LEU A 228 -2.05 2.87 -14.40
CA LEU A 228 -2.48 3.39 -13.10
C LEU A 228 -3.98 3.71 -13.24
N ASN A 229 -4.78 2.86 -12.64
CA ASN A 229 -6.24 2.87 -12.67
C ASN A 229 -6.80 2.80 -11.25
N GLN A 230 -8.12 2.97 -11.11
CA GLN A 230 -8.80 2.97 -9.81
C GLN A 230 -8.45 1.72 -8.99
N LEU A 231 -8.49 0.52 -9.58
CA LEU A 231 -8.18 -0.73 -8.86
C LEU A 231 -6.73 -0.80 -8.36
N SER A 232 -5.76 -0.35 -9.16
CA SER A 232 -4.35 -0.28 -8.73
C SER A 232 -4.14 0.66 -7.55
N PHE A 233 -4.93 1.74 -7.47
CA PHE A 233 -4.87 2.69 -6.36
C PHE A 233 -5.66 2.20 -5.14
N SER A 234 -6.79 1.51 -5.30
CA SER A 234 -7.47 0.80 -4.21
C SER A 234 -6.54 -0.22 -3.55
N ASN A 235 -5.77 -0.98 -4.35
CA ASN A 235 -4.75 -1.91 -3.84
C ASN A 235 -3.65 -1.20 -3.06
N THR A 236 -3.17 -0.06 -3.57
CA THR A 236 -2.15 0.75 -2.91
C THR A 236 -2.69 1.36 -1.60
N GLN A 237 -3.94 1.81 -1.58
CA GLN A 237 -4.61 2.33 -0.39
C GLN A 237 -4.76 1.24 0.68
N PHE A 238 -5.16 0.03 0.30
CA PHE A 238 -5.24 -1.10 1.23
C PHE A 238 -3.89 -1.38 1.88
N PHE A 239 -2.85 -1.39 1.05
CA PHE A 239 -1.51 -1.66 1.52
C PHE A 239 -1.05 -0.63 2.55
N LEU A 240 -1.24 0.66 2.27
CA LEU A 240 -0.69 1.73 3.11
C LEU A 240 -1.55 2.03 4.35
N GLY A 241 -2.85 1.72 4.33
CA GLY A 241 -3.78 2.08 5.40
C GLY A 241 -4.72 0.98 5.91
N GLY A 242 -4.90 -0.11 5.17
CA GLY A 242 -5.90 -1.14 5.45
C GLY A 242 -5.49 -2.17 6.52
N LEU A 243 -4.24 -2.63 6.48
CA LEU A 243 -3.73 -3.73 7.35
C LEU A 243 -3.94 -3.45 8.85
N TYR A 244 -3.86 -2.19 9.26
CA TYR A 244 -3.95 -1.75 10.65
C TYR A 244 -5.32 -1.99 11.29
N ASN A 245 -6.37 -2.10 10.48
CA ASN A 245 -7.72 -2.43 10.95
C ASN A 245 -7.96 -3.94 11.06
N VAL A 246 -7.19 -4.76 10.32
CA VAL A 246 -7.41 -6.21 10.24
C VAL A 246 -6.49 -6.98 11.17
N ILE A 247 -5.23 -6.56 11.26
CA ILE A 247 -4.17 -7.31 11.95
C ILE A 247 -3.37 -6.49 12.99
N PRO A 248 -3.94 -5.50 13.70
CA PRO A 248 -3.18 -4.54 14.50
C PRO A 248 -2.22 -5.21 15.49
N LYS A 249 -2.67 -6.26 16.18
CA LYS A 249 -1.85 -6.97 17.17
C LYS A 249 -0.65 -7.70 16.55
N ARG A 250 -0.76 -8.23 15.33
CA ARG A 250 0.35 -8.94 14.66
C ARG A 250 1.45 -7.97 14.21
N ILE A 251 1.09 -6.73 13.90
CA ILE A 251 2.01 -5.65 13.55
C ILE A 251 2.38 -4.75 14.75
N GLY A 252 2.08 -5.22 15.96
CA GLY A 252 2.56 -4.60 17.19
C GLY A 252 1.74 -3.44 17.74
N ILE A 253 0.49 -3.30 17.30
CA ILE A 253 -0.47 -2.32 17.78
C ILE A 253 -1.45 -3.02 18.72
N HIS A 254 -1.27 -2.81 20.03
CA HIS A 254 -2.04 -3.49 21.07
C HIS A 254 -3.01 -2.56 21.83
N ASP A 255 -2.74 -1.27 21.80
CA ASP A 255 -3.41 -0.21 22.58
C ASP A 255 -4.14 0.82 21.68
N ALA A 256 -4.60 0.38 20.51
CA ALA A 256 -5.43 1.18 19.61
C ALA A 256 -6.89 1.21 20.10
N LYS A 257 -7.47 2.41 20.17
CA LYS A 257 -8.90 2.61 20.41
C LYS A 257 -9.67 2.53 19.08
N GLU A 258 -10.95 2.19 19.14
CA GLU A 258 -11.78 2.12 17.93
C GLU A 258 -11.91 3.47 17.22
N GLU A 259 -12.06 4.56 17.98
CA GLU A 259 -12.05 5.93 17.46
C GLU A 259 -10.74 6.29 16.75
N GLU A 260 -9.60 5.82 17.27
CA GLU A 260 -8.28 6.06 16.63
C GLU A 260 -8.18 5.31 15.30
N LEU A 261 -8.64 4.07 15.24
CA LEU A 261 -8.70 3.27 14.01
C LEU A 261 -9.66 3.88 12.98
N ASP A 262 -10.77 4.42 13.45
CA ASP A 262 -11.75 5.09 12.61
C ASP A 262 -11.22 6.38 12.01
N GLY A 263 -10.61 7.24 12.84
CA GLY A 263 -9.91 8.44 12.38
C GLY A 263 -8.78 8.12 11.40
N PHE A 264 -8.00 7.06 11.65
CA PHE A 264 -6.95 6.64 10.72
C PHE A 264 -7.51 6.15 9.38
N ASN A 265 -8.64 5.47 9.40
CA ASN A 265 -9.31 5.07 8.17
C ASN A 265 -9.88 6.28 7.42
N HIS A 266 -10.49 7.25 8.11
CA HIS A 266 -10.95 8.50 7.50
C HIS A 266 -9.80 9.31 6.89
N LEU A 267 -8.65 9.40 7.58
CA LEU A 267 -7.42 9.96 7.02
C LEU A 267 -7.06 9.30 5.68
N TRP A 268 -7.04 7.96 5.61
CA TRP A 268 -6.77 7.24 4.37
C TRP A 268 -7.87 7.37 3.31
N ALA A 269 -9.13 7.57 3.69
CA ALA A 269 -10.20 7.89 2.76
C ALA A 269 -9.93 9.24 2.09
N VAL A 270 -9.61 10.27 2.87
CA VAL A 270 -9.31 11.62 2.36
C VAL A 270 -8.06 11.60 1.47
N LEU A 271 -6.99 10.90 1.88
CA LEU A 271 -5.79 10.75 1.06
C LEU A 271 -6.09 10.02 -0.26
N GLY A 272 -6.92 8.98 -0.23
CA GLY A 272 -7.36 8.26 -1.42
C GLY A 272 -8.09 9.16 -2.41
N PHE A 273 -9.03 9.97 -1.92
CA PHE A 273 -9.71 10.98 -2.73
C PHE A 273 -8.71 11.98 -3.33
N ALA A 274 -7.80 12.51 -2.52
CA ALA A 274 -6.83 13.51 -2.96
C ALA A 274 -5.89 13.02 -4.07
N VAL A 275 -5.58 11.71 -4.10
CA VAL A 275 -4.77 11.11 -5.19
C VAL A 275 -5.60 10.65 -6.39
N GLY A 276 -6.91 10.90 -6.40
CA GLY A 276 -7.80 10.68 -7.54
C GLY A 276 -8.60 9.37 -7.51
N ILE A 277 -8.74 8.72 -6.35
CA ILE A 277 -9.65 7.58 -6.19
C ILE A 277 -11.09 8.10 -6.10
N GLU A 278 -11.98 7.61 -6.99
CA GLU A 278 -13.40 7.92 -6.89
C GLU A 278 -14.00 7.25 -5.64
N ASP A 279 -15.00 7.87 -5.01
CA ASP A 279 -15.56 7.39 -3.74
C ASP A 279 -15.93 5.89 -3.74
N HIS A 280 -16.53 5.40 -4.82
CA HIS A 280 -16.92 3.99 -4.93
C HIS A 280 -15.74 3.02 -5.19
N TYR A 281 -14.53 3.50 -5.43
CA TYR A 281 -13.29 2.71 -5.42
C TYR A 281 -12.43 2.96 -4.18
N ASN A 282 -12.80 3.93 -3.35
CA ASN A 282 -12.11 4.29 -2.13
C ASN A 282 -12.51 3.33 -1.01
N ILE A 283 -11.72 2.28 -0.85
CA ILE A 283 -12.04 1.14 0.01
C ILE A 283 -12.16 1.49 1.50
N ALA A 284 -11.67 2.67 1.91
CA ALA A 284 -11.82 3.19 3.25
C ALA A 284 -13.23 3.74 3.52
N LEU A 285 -14.05 4.01 2.50
CA LEU A 285 -15.43 4.46 2.65
C LEU A 285 -16.38 3.29 2.92
N GLN A 286 -16.52 2.95 4.19
CA GLN A 286 -17.35 1.86 4.69
C GLN A 286 -18.30 2.35 5.80
N PRO A 287 -19.54 1.85 5.86
CA PRO A 287 -20.60 2.41 6.71
C PRO A 287 -20.34 2.27 8.21
N SER A 288 -19.53 1.31 8.64
CA SER A 288 -19.16 1.11 10.06
C SER A 288 -17.81 0.42 10.19
N LEU A 289 -17.20 0.49 11.37
CA LEU A 289 -15.88 -0.13 11.63
C LEU A 289 -15.92 -1.65 11.48
N ASP A 290 -17.03 -2.28 11.84
CA ASP A 290 -17.22 -3.73 11.66
C ASP A 290 -17.33 -4.10 10.19
N GLU A 291 -18.06 -3.29 9.41
CA GLU A 291 -18.17 -3.46 7.96
C GLU A 291 -16.81 -3.24 7.27
N LEU A 292 -16.03 -2.26 7.72
CA LEU A 292 -14.66 -2.06 7.26
C LEU A 292 -13.77 -3.27 7.52
N ARG A 293 -13.83 -3.83 8.74
CA ARG A 293 -13.02 -5.02 9.09
C ARG A 293 -13.43 -6.23 8.25
N ARG A 294 -14.72 -6.41 7.99
CA ARG A 294 -15.22 -7.46 7.08
C ARG A 294 -14.72 -7.23 5.65
N TYR A 295 -14.98 -6.04 5.11
CA TYR A 295 -14.58 -5.64 3.77
C TYR A 295 -13.06 -5.79 3.56
N TYR A 296 -12.24 -5.31 4.49
CA TYR A 296 -10.79 -5.41 4.40
C TYR A 296 -10.27 -6.86 4.52
N ARG A 297 -10.94 -7.75 5.25
CA ARG A 297 -10.58 -9.18 5.25
C ARG A 297 -10.85 -9.82 3.90
N GLU A 298 -12.05 -9.59 3.34
CA GLU A 298 -12.40 -10.07 2.00
C GLU A 298 -11.45 -9.50 0.94
N TYR A 299 -11.13 -8.21 1.02
CA TYR A 299 -10.20 -7.54 0.12
C TYR A 299 -8.78 -8.12 0.22
N TYR A 300 -8.30 -8.37 1.45
CA TYR A 300 -7.01 -9.00 1.69
C TYR A 300 -6.93 -10.39 1.06
N ASP A 301 -7.96 -11.20 1.28
CA ASP A 301 -8.08 -12.56 0.78
C ASP A 301 -8.07 -12.63 -0.76
N GLU A 302 -8.70 -11.65 -1.41
CA GLU A 302 -8.91 -11.62 -2.85
C GLU A 302 -7.76 -10.93 -3.63
N TYR A 303 -7.25 -9.80 -3.11
CA TYR A 303 -6.32 -8.94 -3.85
C TYR A 303 -4.89 -9.00 -3.30
N MET A 304 -4.72 -9.31 -2.01
CA MET A 304 -3.42 -9.23 -1.35
C MET A 304 -2.72 -10.59 -1.23
N LEU A 305 -3.41 -11.63 -0.77
CA LEU A 305 -2.84 -12.97 -0.60
C LEU A 305 -2.25 -13.56 -1.90
N PRO A 306 -2.93 -13.49 -3.07
CA PRO A 306 -2.37 -14.08 -4.29
C PRO A 306 -1.05 -13.47 -4.75
N ALA A 307 -0.75 -12.22 -4.35
CA ALA A 307 0.51 -11.55 -4.68
C ALA A 307 1.73 -12.28 -4.11
N LEU A 308 1.54 -12.99 -2.99
CA LEU A 308 2.58 -13.84 -2.43
C LEU A 308 2.91 -14.98 -3.36
N PHE A 309 1.96 -15.59 -4.07
CA PHE A 309 2.12 -16.85 -4.80
C PHE A 309 2.68 -16.68 -6.23
N HIS A 310 2.33 -15.60 -6.92
CA HIS A 310 2.59 -15.46 -8.36
C HIS A 310 3.88 -14.71 -8.71
N ARG A 311 5.03 -15.22 -8.26
CA ARG A 311 6.34 -14.53 -8.31
C ARG A 311 7.13 -14.86 -9.57
N ASP A 312 7.31 -13.90 -10.46
CA ASP A 312 8.25 -14.02 -11.59
C ASP A 312 9.62 -13.41 -11.26
N ALA A 313 10.56 -13.48 -12.22
CA ALA A 313 11.91 -12.96 -12.05
C ALA A 313 11.95 -11.47 -11.67
N ASP A 314 11.12 -10.66 -12.34
CA ASP A 314 11.01 -9.22 -12.05
C ASP A 314 10.51 -8.99 -10.62
N GLY A 315 9.47 -9.71 -10.18
CA GLY A 315 8.94 -9.63 -8.83
C GLY A 315 9.98 -10.02 -7.77
N LYS A 316 10.71 -11.12 -7.99
CA LYS A 316 11.79 -11.58 -7.09
C LYS A 316 12.90 -10.53 -6.97
N ASN A 317 13.31 -9.93 -8.09
CA ASN A 317 14.27 -8.83 -8.10
C ASN A 317 13.74 -7.62 -7.32
N PHE A 318 12.54 -7.12 -7.60
CA PHE A 318 12.02 -5.95 -6.87
C PHE A 318 11.96 -6.19 -5.36
N MET A 319 11.50 -7.37 -4.93
CA MET A 319 11.43 -7.75 -3.51
C MET A 319 12.82 -7.76 -2.86
N GLU A 320 13.77 -8.52 -3.40
CA GLU A 320 15.11 -8.65 -2.81
C GLU A 320 15.90 -7.34 -2.88
N GLY A 321 15.75 -6.58 -3.97
CA GLY A 321 16.42 -5.30 -4.16
C GLY A 321 15.96 -4.24 -3.17
N LEU A 322 14.66 -4.17 -2.86
CA LEU A 322 14.13 -3.25 -1.85
C LEU A 322 14.61 -3.59 -0.44
N TYR A 323 14.58 -4.87 -0.05
CA TYR A 323 15.08 -5.27 1.26
C TYR A 323 16.58 -5.00 1.39
N THR A 324 17.36 -5.36 0.38
CA THR A 324 18.82 -5.12 0.36
C THR A 324 19.12 -3.62 0.42
N GLY A 325 18.40 -2.81 -0.36
CA GLY A 325 18.51 -1.36 -0.34
C GLY A 325 18.22 -0.77 1.05
N PHE A 326 17.12 -1.18 1.68
CA PHE A 326 16.77 -0.78 3.05
C PHE A 326 17.86 -1.16 4.07
N ILE A 327 18.33 -2.40 4.02
CA ILE A 327 19.37 -2.91 4.93
C ILE A 327 20.65 -2.08 4.78
N ARG A 328 21.11 -1.87 3.54
CA ARG A 328 22.36 -1.15 3.28
C ARG A 328 22.27 0.34 3.61
N ALA A 329 21.11 0.94 3.38
CA ALA A 329 20.84 2.31 3.80
C ALA A 329 20.94 2.47 5.33
N SER A 330 20.27 1.57 6.05
CA SER A 330 20.20 1.59 7.53
C SER A 330 21.56 1.28 8.17
N PHE A 331 22.24 0.23 7.71
CA PHE A 331 23.41 -0.36 8.39
C PHE A 331 24.74 -0.21 7.64
N GLY A 332 24.76 0.51 6.51
CA GLY A 332 25.94 0.70 5.67
C GLY A 332 26.07 -0.37 4.58
N LYS A 333 27.05 -0.19 3.67
CA LYS A 333 27.21 -1.04 2.47
C LYS A 333 27.33 -2.54 2.78
N ASP A 334 27.95 -2.88 3.91
CA ASP A 334 28.13 -4.25 4.42
C ASP A 334 27.04 -4.67 5.42
N GLY A 335 25.94 -3.92 5.50
CA GLY A 335 24.84 -4.17 6.45
C GLY A 335 24.17 -5.53 6.25
N ASP A 336 24.25 -6.09 5.05
CA ASP A 336 23.80 -7.43 4.69
C ASP A 336 24.57 -8.56 5.40
N LYS A 337 25.75 -8.26 5.96
CA LYS A 337 26.48 -9.18 6.87
C LYS A 337 25.85 -9.24 8.26
N MET A 338 25.15 -8.18 8.69
CA MET A 338 24.51 -8.09 10.00
C MET A 338 23.02 -8.47 9.94
N PHE A 339 22.31 -7.97 8.94
CA PHE A 339 20.88 -8.22 8.72
C PHE A 339 20.65 -8.78 7.33
N ARG A 340 20.05 -9.97 7.23
CA ARG A 340 19.83 -10.64 5.94
C ARG A 340 18.43 -10.35 5.40
N VAL A 341 18.29 -10.39 4.07
CA VAL A 341 16.99 -10.29 3.39
C VAL A 341 16.00 -11.33 3.91
N GLU A 342 16.47 -12.54 4.21
CA GLU A 342 15.66 -13.59 4.83
C GLU A 342 14.99 -13.13 6.14
N GLN A 343 15.66 -12.33 6.98
CA GLN A 343 15.04 -11.80 8.21
C GLN A 343 13.90 -10.84 7.89
N MET A 344 14.07 -9.96 6.89
CA MET A 344 13.03 -9.04 6.47
C MET A 344 11.82 -9.78 5.88
N MET A 345 12.07 -10.81 5.07
CA MET A 345 11.01 -11.68 4.53
C MET A 345 10.25 -12.41 5.63
N LEU A 346 10.95 -12.94 6.65
CA LEU A 346 10.29 -13.56 7.81
C LEU A 346 9.39 -12.57 8.54
N LEU A 347 9.87 -11.32 8.76
CA LEU A 347 9.06 -10.30 9.40
C LEU A 347 7.79 -9.96 8.59
N GLY A 348 7.84 -10.00 7.26
CA GLY A 348 6.68 -9.82 6.40
C GLY A 348 5.75 -11.04 6.43
N LEU A 349 6.26 -12.21 6.02
CA LEU A 349 5.48 -13.43 5.86
C LEU A 349 4.85 -13.93 7.17
N GLU A 350 5.57 -13.88 8.29
CA GLU A 350 5.04 -14.37 9.57
C GLU A 350 4.13 -13.34 10.24
N ASN A 351 4.57 -12.08 10.36
CA ASN A 351 3.78 -11.10 11.12
C ASN A 351 2.59 -10.58 10.30
N VAL A 352 2.78 -10.31 9.01
CA VAL A 352 1.72 -9.70 8.18
C VAL A 352 0.83 -10.77 7.57
N PHE A 353 1.40 -11.91 7.17
CA PHE A 353 0.66 -12.95 6.46
C PHE A 353 0.39 -14.23 7.26
N ASP A 354 0.94 -14.38 8.47
CA ASP A 354 0.77 -15.58 9.31
C ASP A 354 1.18 -16.87 8.58
N VAL A 355 2.25 -16.79 7.79
CA VAL A 355 2.86 -17.93 7.10
C VAL A 355 4.00 -18.47 7.94
N ASP A 356 3.90 -19.73 8.37
CA ASP A 356 5.01 -20.42 9.03
C ASP A 356 6.15 -20.67 8.04
N CYS A 357 7.36 -20.18 8.35
CA CYS A 357 8.48 -20.18 7.40
C CYS A 357 9.69 -21.03 7.86
N PRO A 358 9.55 -22.35 8.09
CA PRO A 358 10.64 -23.20 8.57
C PRO A 358 11.83 -23.28 7.61
N ASN A 359 11.62 -23.22 6.29
CA ASN A 359 12.70 -23.34 5.31
C ASN A 359 13.51 -22.04 5.22
N ILE A 360 12.87 -20.86 5.23
CA ILE A 360 13.58 -19.58 5.32
C ILE A 360 14.37 -19.50 6.64
N ARG A 361 13.77 -19.95 7.76
CA ARG A 361 14.44 -19.98 9.09
C ARG A 361 15.73 -20.78 9.10
N LYS A 362 15.74 -21.95 8.46
CA LYS A 362 16.93 -22.81 8.40
C LYS A 362 18.12 -22.10 7.75
N ARG A 363 17.86 -21.14 6.87
CA ARG A 363 18.89 -20.37 6.16
C ARG A 363 19.52 -19.27 7.01
N LEU A 364 18.90 -18.88 8.13
CA LEU A 364 19.51 -17.95 9.08
C LEU A 364 20.56 -18.66 9.95
N GLY A 365 21.71 -18.01 10.17
CA GLY A 365 22.69 -18.45 11.16
C GLY A 365 22.14 -18.32 12.59
N LEU A 366 22.74 -19.06 13.54
CA LEU A 366 22.32 -19.07 14.95
C LEU A 366 22.15 -17.66 15.56
N PRO A 367 23.07 -16.69 15.38
CA PRO A 367 22.90 -15.33 15.90
C PRO A 367 21.72 -14.58 15.28
N SER A 368 21.53 -14.72 13.96
CA SER A 368 20.43 -14.08 13.23
C SER A 368 19.05 -14.63 13.60
N ARG A 369 19.00 -15.89 14.08
CA ARG A 369 17.77 -16.49 14.65
C ARG A 369 17.42 -15.91 16.02
N PHE A 370 18.41 -15.47 16.80
CA PHE A 370 18.18 -14.86 18.12
C PHE A 370 17.72 -13.39 18.03
N LEU A 371 18.21 -12.64 17.03
CA LEU A 371 17.74 -11.29 16.71
C LEU A 371 16.33 -11.25 16.12
N ARG A 372 15.76 -12.41 15.79
CA ARG A 372 14.42 -12.56 15.25
C ARG A 372 13.40 -12.46 16.37
N SER A 373 13.00 -11.24 16.67
CA SER A 373 11.81 -10.99 17.48
C SER A 373 10.67 -10.65 16.54
N HIS A 374 9.51 -11.32 16.69
CA HIS A 374 8.31 -10.96 15.94
C HIS A 374 8.05 -9.47 16.15
N VAL A 375 7.53 -8.73 15.15
CA VAL A 375 7.23 -7.30 15.37
C VAL A 375 6.32 -7.16 16.58
N ALA A 376 5.33 -8.05 16.71
CA ALA A 376 4.48 -8.17 17.88
C ALA A 376 5.25 -8.49 19.16
N GLU A 377 6.29 -9.33 19.15
CA GLU A 377 7.11 -9.63 20.33
C GLU A 377 8.05 -8.48 20.70
N VAL A 378 8.67 -7.80 19.72
CA VAL A 378 9.37 -6.54 19.95
C VAL A 378 8.39 -5.59 20.63
N THR A 379 7.26 -5.27 20.01
CA THR A 379 6.32 -4.31 20.59
C THR A 379 5.66 -4.80 21.90
N ASN A 380 5.43 -6.11 22.09
CA ASN A 380 4.83 -6.71 23.30
C ASN A 380 5.80 -6.84 24.46
N MET A 381 7.06 -7.23 24.22
CA MET A 381 8.11 -7.20 25.25
C MET A 381 8.29 -5.78 25.78
N PHE A 382 7.92 -4.77 24.99
CA PHE A 382 8.14 -3.37 25.29
C PHE A 382 6.85 -2.56 25.49
N LYS A 383 5.90 -3.08 26.30
CA LYS A 383 4.70 -2.33 26.79
C LYS A 383 5.01 -0.93 27.34
N SER A 384 6.28 -0.63 27.65
CA SER A 384 6.73 0.72 27.95
C SER A 384 6.69 1.64 26.72
N ALA A 385 5.85 2.67 26.78
CA ALA A 385 5.81 3.76 25.80
C ALA A 385 7.16 4.46 25.61
N SER A 386 8.03 4.48 26.63
CA SER A 386 9.36 5.12 26.52
C SER A 386 10.32 4.34 25.62
N PHE A 387 10.27 3.00 25.66
CA PHE A 387 11.11 2.17 24.80
C PHE A 387 10.64 2.20 23.35
N ARG A 388 9.32 2.11 23.09
CA ARG A 388 8.76 2.28 21.74
C ARG A 388 9.22 3.60 21.10
N LYS A 389 9.21 4.68 21.87
CA LYS A 389 9.74 5.99 21.44
C LYS A 389 11.25 5.96 21.19
N CYS A 390 12.03 5.26 22.01
CA CYS A 390 13.48 5.12 21.82
C CYS A 390 13.80 4.37 20.51
N LEU A 391 13.16 3.22 20.27
CA LEU A 391 13.35 2.44 19.06
C LEU A 391 12.86 3.18 17.80
N ALA A 392 11.73 3.89 17.89
CA ALA A 392 11.25 4.76 16.82
C ALA A 392 12.28 5.84 16.47
N LYS A 393 12.85 6.51 17.48
CA LYS A 393 13.94 7.49 17.29
C LYS A 393 15.18 6.85 16.68
N PHE A 394 15.53 5.63 17.08
CA PHE A 394 16.67 4.92 16.51
C PHE A 394 16.46 4.66 15.01
N VAL A 395 15.31 4.10 14.60
CA VAL A 395 15.01 3.83 13.18
C VAL A 395 14.93 5.13 12.37
N LEU A 396 14.27 6.17 12.91
CA LEU A 396 14.22 7.49 12.29
C LEU A 396 15.63 8.04 12.03
N ARG A 397 16.53 7.97 13.01
CA ARG A 397 17.91 8.49 12.88
C ARG A 397 18.77 7.66 11.93
N THR A 398 18.74 6.34 12.09
CA THR A 398 19.66 5.42 11.39
C THR A 398 19.28 5.17 9.94
N TYR A 399 17.98 5.19 9.62
CA TYR A 399 17.48 5.02 8.27
C TYR A 399 16.97 6.34 7.70
N VAL A 400 15.88 6.88 8.24
CA VAL A 400 15.11 7.95 7.57
C VAL A 400 15.92 9.25 7.45
N GLU A 401 16.52 9.75 8.54
CA GLU A 401 17.34 10.98 8.55
C GLU A 401 18.63 10.79 7.77
N LYS A 402 19.31 9.66 7.99
CA LYS A 402 20.59 9.36 7.33
C LYS A 402 20.41 9.25 5.82
N SER A 403 19.44 8.47 5.35
CA SER A 403 19.18 8.33 3.92
C SER A 403 18.50 9.55 3.32
N GLY A 404 17.68 10.30 4.06
CA GLY A 404 17.15 11.57 3.59
C GLY A 404 18.28 12.55 3.23
N ARG A 405 19.30 12.66 4.07
CA ARG A 405 20.49 13.46 3.77
C ARG A 405 21.37 12.85 2.67
N ASN A 406 21.71 11.57 2.78
CA ASN A 406 22.70 10.95 1.90
C ASN A 406 22.17 10.64 0.50
N ASP A 407 20.92 10.17 0.41
CA ASP A 407 20.36 9.62 -0.82
C ASP A 407 19.43 10.61 -1.53
N LEU A 408 18.83 11.57 -0.79
CA LEU A 408 17.94 12.58 -1.34
C LEU A 408 18.47 14.02 -1.20
N GLY A 409 19.46 14.27 -0.35
CA GLY A 409 20.06 15.60 -0.18
C GLY A 409 19.12 16.62 0.49
N ILE A 410 18.23 16.17 1.38
CA ILE A 410 17.23 17.02 2.02
C ILE A 410 17.31 16.96 3.56
N ASP A 411 16.83 18.01 4.22
CA ASP A 411 16.46 17.94 5.64
C ASP A 411 15.05 17.36 5.78
N ILE A 412 14.95 16.15 6.36
CA ILE A 412 13.67 15.46 6.53
C ILE A 412 12.75 16.11 7.58
N ASN A 413 13.28 17.02 8.40
CA ASN A 413 12.52 17.74 9.42
C ASN A 413 11.98 19.07 8.88
N ASP A 414 12.39 19.47 7.68
CA ASP A 414 11.85 20.61 6.96
C ASP A 414 10.69 20.11 6.05
N PRO A 415 9.42 20.34 6.44
CA PRO A 415 8.27 19.84 5.68
C PRO A 415 8.19 20.45 4.28
N ALA A 416 8.73 21.65 4.04
CA ALA A 416 8.79 22.23 2.70
C ALA A 416 9.77 21.46 1.81
N GLN A 417 10.95 21.12 2.32
CA GLN A 417 11.91 20.30 1.56
C GLN A 417 11.37 18.91 1.25
N VAL A 418 10.66 18.28 2.19
CA VAL A 418 9.99 17.00 1.91
C VAL A 418 8.91 17.20 0.83
N ALA A 419 8.05 18.22 0.97
CA ALA A 419 6.99 18.50 0.01
C ALA A 419 7.50 18.87 -1.39
N GLU A 420 8.68 19.46 -1.53
CA GLU A 420 9.19 19.97 -2.81
C GLU A 420 10.26 19.07 -3.46
N LYS A 421 11.10 18.40 -2.66
CA LYS A 421 12.38 17.84 -3.13
C LYS A 421 12.53 16.34 -2.90
N SER A 422 11.69 15.69 -2.09
CA SER A 422 11.85 14.25 -1.81
C SER A 422 11.38 13.33 -2.93
N TYR A 423 10.96 13.84 -4.10
CA TYR A 423 10.50 13.04 -5.24
C TYR A 423 11.63 12.27 -5.90
N PHE A 424 11.39 11.01 -6.23
CA PHE A 424 12.34 10.19 -6.97
C PHE A 424 11.68 9.36 -8.08
#